data_AF-A0A858BT16-F1
#
_entry.id   AF-A0A858BT16-F1
#
_cell.length_a   1.000
_cell.length_b   1.000
_cell.length_c   1.000
_cell.angle_alpha   90.00
_cell.angle_beta   90.00
_cell.angle_gamma   90.00
#
_symmetry.space_group_name_H-M   'P 1'
#
loop_
_entity.id
_entity.type
_entity.pdbx_description
1 polymer ?
#
loop_
_entity_poly.entity_id
_entity_poly.type
_entity_poly.pdbx_seq_one_letter_code
_entity_poly.pdbx_strand_id
1 'polypeptide(L)'
;MKLTELENYKNFKDLSIEELKNGYIKKEETGEYACIYCGESFEEGVIYPHGERLLTAEKAVSEHIWEEHGGAFHSLVNLDKQICGLSEIQKSMLYYLYEGNDNKDICDEMGISAATVRTHKFNLQKAKREAKILLALLETAEDETAGSQKRPLEIKKDIDQSNTSRFELNSLHPFFTQFKYK
;
A
#
# COMPACT_ATOMS: atom_id res chain seq x y z
N MET A 1 -10.28 -13.02 19.44
CA MET A 1 -11.14 -12.14 18.64
C MET A 1 -11.59 -12.93 17.43
N LYS A 2 -12.90 -13.20 17.29
CA LYS A 2 -13.40 -14.17 16.30
C LYS A 2 -13.36 -13.54 14.91
N LEU A 3 -12.77 -14.26 13.96
CA LEU A 3 -12.63 -13.93 12.52
C LEU A 3 -13.98 -13.78 11.77
N THR A 4 -15.12 -13.72 12.46
CA THR A 4 -16.46 -13.86 11.88
C THR A 4 -17.28 -12.57 11.83
N GLU A 5 -16.71 -11.41 12.17
CA GLU A 5 -17.41 -10.11 12.14
C GLU A 5 -16.93 -9.16 11.03
N LEU A 6 -16.00 -9.61 10.17
CA LEU A 6 -15.47 -8.80 9.05
C LEU A 6 -16.30 -8.89 7.76
N GLU A 7 -17.44 -9.57 7.76
CA GLU A 7 -18.24 -9.82 6.54
C GLU A 7 -18.99 -8.58 6.00
N ASN A 8 -18.93 -7.43 6.68
CA ASN A 8 -19.65 -6.21 6.28
C ASN A 8 -18.76 -5.00 5.87
N TYR A 9 -17.44 -5.16 5.81
CA TYR A 9 -16.60 -4.16 5.13
C TYR A 9 -16.44 -4.55 3.67
N LYS A 10 -16.50 -3.54 2.79
CA LYS A 10 -15.97 -3.61 1.41
C LYS A 10 -14.82 -4.61 1.40
N ASN A 11 -14.91 -5.64 0.56
CA ASN A 11 -13.86 -6.64 0.45
C ASN A 11 -12.53 -5.89 0.35
N PHE A 12 -11.52 -6.22 1.15
CA PHE A 12 -10.23 -5.48 1.15
C PHE A 12 -9.63 -5.29 -0.26
N LYS A 13 -10.08 -6.13 -1.21
CA LYS A 13 -9.76 -6.10 -2.64
C LYS A 13 -10.23 -4.83 -3.38
N ASP A 14 -11.25 -4.14 -2.88
CA ASP A 14 -11.87 -2.99 -3.55
C ASP A 14 -11.46 -1.65 -2.91
N LEU A 15 -10.47 -1.66 -2.01
CA LEU A 15 -9.94 -0.44 -1.40
C LEU A 15 -8.90 0.21 -2.33
N SER A 16 -9.12 1.49 -2.62
CA SER A 16 -8.14 2.32 -3.28
C SER A 16 -6.89 2.52 -2.42
N ILE A 17 -5.79 2.89 -3.08
CA ILE A 17 -4.53 3.22 -2.39
C ILE A 17 -4.73 4.37 -1.39
N GLU A 18 -5.62 5.32 -1.69
CA GLU A 18 -5.92 6.46 -0.81
C GLU A 18 -6.68 6.03 0.44
N GLU A 19 -7.71 5.18 0.29
CA GLU A 19 -8.44 4.59 1.42
C GLU A 19 -7.50 3.78 2.34
N LEU A 20 -6.58 3.00 1.77
CA LEU A 20 -5.56 2.27 2.55
C LEU A 20 -4.63 3.22 3.32
N LYS A 21 -4.15 4.28 2.67
CA LYS A 21 -3.24 5.26 3.30
C LYS A 21 -3.91 6.06 4.41
N ASN A 22 -5.18 6.38 4.25
CA ASN A 22 -5.95 7.15 5.23
C ASN A 22 -6.49 6.26 6.35
N GLY A 23 -6.75 4.97 6.07
CA GLY A 23 -7.31 4.01 7.01
C GLY A 23 -8.84 4.06 7.14
N TYR A 24 -9.53 4.79 6.26
CA TYR A 24 -10.99 4.87 6.23
C TYR A 24 -11.53 4.93 4.80
N ILE A 25 -12.81 4.58 4.65
CA ILE A 25 -13.61 4.78 3.44
C ILE A 25 -14.71 5.80 3.70
N LYS A 26 -15.11 6.55 2.66
CA LYS A 26 -16.35 7.33 2.68
C LYS A 26 -17.43 6.55 1.92
N LYS A 27 -18.55 6.23 2.58
CA LYS A 27 -19.69 5.58 1.92
C LYS A 27 -20.45 6.62 1.12
N GLU A 28 -20.54 6.44 -0.20
CA GLU A 28 -21.20 7.42 -1.08
C GLU A 28 -22.70 7.59 -0.79
N GLU A 29 -23.38 6.53 -0.37
CA GLU A 29 -24.82 6.54 -0.12
C GLU A 29 -25.22 7.33 1.13
N THR A 30 -24.41 7.25 2.20
CA THR A 30 -24.73 7.83 3.51
C THR A 30 -23.86 9.03 3.86
N GLY A 31 -22.73 9.23 3.17
CA GLY A 31 -21.70 10.21 3.54
C GLY A 31 -20.85 9.80 4.75
N GLU A 32 -21.14 8.65 5.36
CA GLU A 32 -20.40 8.18 6.54
C GLU A 32 -18.95 7.84 6.23
N TYR A 33 -18.08 8.16 7.17
CA TYR A 33 -16.69 7.74 7.19
C TYR A 33 -16.56 6.48 8.05
N ALA A 34 -16.04 5.39 7.50
CA ALA A 34 -15.88 4.14 8.24
C ALA A 34 -14.41 3.72 8.29
N CYS A 35 -13.90 3.39 9.47
CA CYS A 35 -12.57 2.85 9.64
C CYS A 35 -12.44 1.49 8.90
N ILE A 36 -11.32 1.20 8.25
CA ILE A 36 -11.15 -0.08 7.53
C ILE A 36 -10.69 -1.23 8.43
N TYR A 37 -10.32 -0.95 9.69
CA TYR A 37 -9.73 -1.92 10.61
C TYR A 37 -10.75 -2.51 11.60
N CYS A 38 -11.69 -1.70 12.09
CA CYS A 38 -12.71 -2.10 13.10
C CYS A 38 -14.16 -1.82 12.65
N GLY A 39 -14.33 -1.34 11.42
CA GLY A 39 -14.96 -0.07 11.09
C GLY A 39 -16.13 0.52 11.86
N GLU A 40 -15.80 1.05 13.02
CA GLU A 40 -16.52 2.19 13.57
C GLU A 40 -16.77 3.28 12.49
N SER A 41 -17.98 3.81 12.49
CA SER A 41 -18.48 4.73 11.49
C SER A 41 -18.86 6.09 12.08
N PHE A 42 -18.57 7.15 11.33
CA PHE A 42 -18.73 8.53 11.71
C PHE A 42 -19.60 9.25 10.66
N GLU A 43 -20.77 9.72 11.08
CA GLU A 43 -21.80 10.28 10.21
C GLU A 43 -21.52 11.75 9.88
N GLU A 44 -21.59 12.10 8.60
CA GLU A 44 -21.41 13.48 8.14
C GLU A 44 -22.53 14.38 8.68
N GLY A 45 -22.17 15.57 9.16
CA GLY A 45 -23.11 16.49 9.83
C GLY A 45 -23.23 16.29 11.35
N VAL A 46 -22.71 15.19 11.89
CA VAL A 46 -22.54 15.01 13.34
C VAL A 46 -21.21 15.61 13.79
N ILE A 47 -21.25 16.31 14.93
CA ILE A 47 -20.06 16.87 15.57
C ILE A 47 -19.63 15.95 16.70
N TYR A 48 -18.38 15.52 16.65
CA TYR A 48 -17.81 14.57 17.60
C TYR A 48 -16.96 15.31 18.65
N PRO A 49 -17.28 15.21 19.95
CA PRO A 49 -16.45 15.78 20.99
C PRO A 49 -15.17 14.96 21.18
N HIS A 50 -14.03 15.63 21.24
CA HIS A 50 -12.74 15.02 21.49
C HIS A 50 -11.91 15.93 22.41
N GLY A 51 -11.90 15.61 23.71
CA GLY A 51 -11.39 16.50 24.75
C GLY A 51 -12.13 17.84 24.74
N GLU A 52 -11.39 18.93 24.57
CA GLU A 52 -11.95 20.29 24.47
C GLU A 52 -12.30 20.69 23.02
N ARG A 53 -12.06 19.82 22.05
CA ARG A 53 -12.29 20.11 20.63
C ARG A 53 -13.56 19.45 20.13
N LEU A 54 -14.12 20.06 19.09
CA LEU A 54 -15.24 19.53 18.33
C LEU A 54 -14.74 19.18 16.93
N LEU A 55 -14.94 17.94 16.51
CA LEU A 55 -14.41 17.39 15.27
C LEU A 55 -15.52 17.13 14.27
N THR A 56 -15.20 17.30 12.99
CA THR A 56 -16.02 16.77 11.88
C THR A 56 -15.90 15.24 11.83
N ALA A 57 -16.83 14.57 11.16
CA ALA A 57 -16.78 13.12 10.97
C ALA A 57 -15.45 12.62 10.37
N GLU A 58 -14.94 13.29 9.32
CA GLU A 58 -13.65 12.97 8.70
C GLU A 58 -12.47 13.09 9.68
N LYS A 59 -12.49 14.14 10.52
CA LYS A 59 -11.44 14.32 11.52
C LYS A 59 -11.58 13.31 12.65
N ALA A 60 -12.81 13.00 13.06
CA ALA A 60 -13.11 12.02 14.09
C ALA A 60 -12.62 10.62 13.70
N VAL A 61 -12.88 10.16 12.48
CA VAL A 61 -12.36 8.85 12.02
C VAL A 61 -10.83 8.84 11.97
N SER A 62 -10.20 9.97 11.59
CA SER A 62 -8.75 10.08 11.54
C SER A 62 -8.12 10.00 12.94
N GLU A 63 -8.71 10.67 13.93
CA GLU A 63 -8.26 10.56 15.34
C GLU A 63 -8.52 9.16 15.88
N HIS A 64 -9.69 8.56 15.62
CA HIS A 64 -9.98 7.18 16.01
C HIS A 64 -8.93 6.20 15.48
N ILE A 65 -8.53 6.31 14.21
CA ILE A 65 -7.49 5.45 13.63
C ILE A 65 -6.16 5.64 14.35
N TRP A 66 -5.84 6.88 14.72
CA TRP A 66 -4.61 7.18 15.46
C TRP A 66 -4.63 6.58 16.87
N GLU A 67 -5.74 6.72 17.60
CA GLU A 67 -5.85 6.30 19.00
C GLU A 67 -6.05 4.79 19.16
N GLU A 68 -6.96 4.20 18.37
CA GLU A 68 -7.35 2.79 18.52
C GLU A 68 -6.44 1.85 17.71
N HIS A 69 -5.77 2.35 16.67
CA HIS A 69 -4.96 1.52 15.76
C HIS A 69 -3.52 2.01 15.59
N GLY A 70 -3.14 3.09 16.30
CA GLY A 70 -1.81 3.66 16.22
C GLY A 70 -1.54 4.35 14.87
N GLY A 71 -2.56 4.66 14.08
CA GLY A 71 -2.44 5.28 12.77
C GLY A 71 -2.46 4.27 11.61
N ALA A 72 -2.78 4.76 10.42
CA ALA A 72 -2.95 3.91 9.24
C ALA A 72 -1.66 3.18 8.84
N PHE A 73 -0.49 3.83 8.96
CA PHE A 73 0.79 3.18 8.64
C PHE A 73 1.08 1.98 9.56
N HIS A 74 0.98 2.20 10.87
CA HIS A 74 1.23 1.14 11.86
C HIS A 74 0.22 0.00 11.72
N SER A 75 -1.03 0.32 11.40
CA SER A 75 -2.06 -0.69 11.11
C SER A 75 -1.69 -1.54 9.89
N LEU A 76 -1.30 -0.91 8.78
CA LEU A 76 -0.94 -1.61 7.53
C LEU A 76 0.32 -2.48 7.66
N VAL A 77 1.37 -1.96 8.30
CA VAL A 77 2.65 -2.70 8.42
C VAL A 77 2.52 -3.92 9.34
N ASN A 78 1.58 -3.88 10.30
CA ASN A 78 1.33 -4.96 11.24
C ASN A 78 0.31 -6.00 10.76
N LEU A 79 -0.28 -5.82 9.57
CA LEU A 79 -1.13 -6.84 8.96
C LEU A 79 -0.39 -8.18 8.85
N ASP A 80 -1.17 -9.27 8.89
CA ASP A 80 -0.62 -10.62 8.75
C ASP A 80 0.15 -10.77 7.44
N LYS A 81 1.18 -11.63 7.45
CA LYS A 81 2.03 -11.88 6.29
C LYS A 81 1.23 -12.38 5.08
N GLN A 82 0.15 -13.14 5.28
CA GLN A 82 -0.71 -13.61 4.19
C GLN A 82 -1.47 -12.45 3.50
N ILE A 83 -1.63 -11.32 4.19
CA ILE A 83 -2.33 -10.14 3.67
C ILE A 83 -1.34 -9.18 3.02
N CYS A 84 -0.30 -8.74 3.75
CA CYS A 84 0.63 -7.72 3.26
C CYS A 84 1.81 -8.27 2.43
N GLY A 85 2.09 -9.58 2.52
CA GLY A 85 3.22 -10.21 1.82
C GLY A 85 4.61 -9.84 2.36
N LEU A 86 4.69 -9.07 3.45
CA LEU A 86 5.96 -8.59 4.01
C LEU A 86 6.53 -9.58 5.04
N SER A 87 7.84 -9.80 4.98
CA SER A 87 8.59 -10.47 6.05
C SER A 87 8.84 -9.54 7.24
N GLU A 88 9.11 -10.11 8.42
CA GLU A 88 9.36 -9.33 9.65
C GLU A 88 10.53 -8.34 9.52
N ILE A 89 11.59 -8.71 8.81
CA ILE A 89 12.73 -7.82 8.52
C ILE A 89 12.31 -6.64 7.63
N GLN A 90 11.39 -6.85 6.67
CA GLN A 90 10.85 -5.79 5.82
C GLN A 90 9.90 -4.88 6.59
N LYS A 91 9.06 -5.44 7.47
CA LYS A 91 8.19 -4.66 8.37
C LYS A 91 9.01 -3.75 9.28
N SER A 92 10.04 -4.30 9.92
CA SER A 92 10.96 -3.54 10.79
C SER A 92 11.67 -2.43 10.01
N MET A 93 12.17 -2.73 8.81
CA MET A 93 12.80 -1.72 7.95
C MET A 93 11.82 -0.60 7.56
N LEU A 94 10.58 -0.93 7.21
CA LEU A 94 9.55 0.06 6.89
C LEU A 94 9.20 0.92 8.11
N TYR A 95 9.13 0.33 9.31
CA TYR A 95 8.88 1.03 10.55
C TYR A 95 9.95 2.11 10.81
N TYR A 96 11.23 1.75 10.84
CA TYR A 96 12.29 2.73 11.09
C TYR A 96 12.43 3.78 9.98
N LEU A 97 12.11 3.41 8.74
CA LEU A 97 12.05 4.38 7.64
C LEU A 97 10.92 5.39 7.82
N TYR A 98 9.78 4.98 8.38
CA TYR A 98 8.63 5.84 8.64
C TYR A 98 8.89 6.80 9.81
N GLU A 99 9.54 6.31 10.88
CA GLU A 99 9.98 7.11 12.03
C GLU A 99 11.08 8.13 11.69
N GLY A 100 11.69 8.02 10.50
CA GLY A 100 12.72 8.95 10.03
C GLY A 100 14.13 8.65 10.53
N ASN A 101 14.37 7.45 11.06
CA ASN A 101 15.70 7.01 11.51
C ASN A 101 16.73 7.06 10.38
N ASP A 102 17.95 7.46 10.74
CA ASP A 102 19.06 7.44 9.79
C ASP A 102 19.63 6.02 9.59
N ASN A 103 20.59 5.86 8.68
CA ASN A 103 21.15 4.53 8.40
C ASN A 103 21.87 3.93 9.62
N LYS A 104 22.50 4.76 10.46
CA LYS A 104 23.25 4.30 11.62
C LYS A 104 22.28 3.81 12.69
N ASP A 105 21.25 4.57 12.98
CA ASP A 105 20.21 4.19 13.94
C ASP A 105 19.55 2.87 13.52
N ILE A 106 19.23 2.71 12.24
CA ILE A 106 18.66 1.45 11.72
C ILE A 106 19.64 0.27 11.88
N CYS A 107 20.95 0.49 11.71
CA CYS A 107 21.94 -0.57 11.93
C CYS A 107 21.96 -1.02 13.38
N ASP A 108 21.96 -0.05 14.30
CA ASP A 108 22.03 -0.26 15.74
C ASP A 108 20.75 -0.96 16.25
N GLU A 109 19.58 -0.48 15.84
CA GLU A 109 18.27 -1.03 16.24
C GLU A 109 18.00 -2.43 15.68
N MET A 110 18.39 -2.69 14.42
CA MET A 110 18.16 -3.99 13.77
C MET A 110 19.33 -4.97 13.97
N GLY A 111 20.47 -4.53 14.52
CA GLY A 111 21.67 -5.34 14.69
C GLY A 111 22.28 -5.82 13.36
N ILE A 112 22.17 -5.03 12.29
CA ILE A 112 22.66 -5.38 10.94
C ILE A 112 23.66 -4.37 10.39
N SER A 113 24.48 -4.80 9.44
CA SER A 113 25.49 -3.92 8.82
C SER A 113 24.86 -2.81 7.96
N ALA A 114 25.56 -1.69 7.81
CA ALA A 114 25.16 -0.61 6.90
C ALA A 114 25.01 -1.07 5.44
N ALA A 115 25.78 -2.06 5.00
CA ALA A 115 25.61 -2.66 3.67
C ALA A 115 24.26 -3.41 3.57
N THR A 116 23.88 -4.13 4.62
CA THR A 116 22.61 -4.85 4.72
C THR A 116 21.42 -3.88 4.73
N VAL A 117 21.49 -2.77 5.49
CA VAL A 117 20.46 -1.72 5.49
C VAL A 117 20.24 -1.15 4.08
N ARG A 118 21.32 -0.77 3.39
CA ARG A 118 21.25 -0.26 2.01
C ARG A 118 20.60 -1.26 1.06
N THR A 119 20.96 -2.54 1.17
CA THR A 119 20.37 -3.61 0.37
C THR A 119 18.87 -3.77 0.63
N HIS A 120 18.43 -3.75 1.89
CA HIS A 120 17.01 -3.79 2.22
C HIS A 120 16.25 -2.58 1.67
N LYS A 121 16.78 -1.36 1.83
CA LYS A 121 16.19 -0.13 1.26
C LYS A 121 16.06 -0.25 -0.26
N PHE A 122 17.09 -0.73 -0.94
CA PHE A 122 17.06 -0.97 -2.38
C PHE A 122 15.97 -1.99 -2.77
N ASN A 123 15.90 -3.12 -2.06
CA ASN A 123 14.93 -4.17 -2.34
C ASN A 123 13.49 -3.72 -2.10
N LEU A 124 13.20 -2.94 -1.06
CA LEU A 124 11.88 -2.35 -0.83
C LEU A 124 11.44 -1.42 -1.96
N GLN A 125 12.37 -0.63 -2.50
CA GLN A 125 12.08 0.31 -3.58
C GLN A 125 11.91 -0.39 -4.92
N LYS A 126 12.70 -1.43 -5.16
CA LYS A 126 12.50 -2.36 -6.27
C LYS A 126 11.11 -3.02 -6.18
N ALA A 127 10.75 -3.56 -5.02
CA ALA A 127 9.46 -4.19 -4.78
C ALA A 127 8.28 -3.21 -4.96
N LYS A 128 8.39 -1.98 -4.46
CA LYS A 128 7.38 -0.92 -4.69
C LYS A 128 7.12 -0.69 -6.17
N ARG A 129 8.17 -0.62 -6.99
CA ARG A 129 8.04 -0.42 -8.44
C ARG A 129 7.44 -1.64 -9.13
N GLU A 130 7.89 -2.83 -8.77
CA GLU A 130 7.37 -4.09 -9.31
C GLU A 130 5.88 -4.24 -8.97
N ALA A 131 5.49 -3.96 -7.73
CA ALA A 131 4.09 -3.95 -7.28
C ALA A 131 3.24 -2.94 -8.06
N LYS A 132 3.77 -1.73 -8.32
CA LYS A 132 3.05 -0.72 -9.12
C LYS A 132 2.79 -1.18 -10.55
N ILE A 133 3.78 -1.82 -11.19
CA ILE A 133 3.62 -2.37 -12.54
C ILE A 133 2.64 -3.54 -12.53
N LEU A 134 2.76 -4.44 -11.55
CA LEU A 134 1.87 -5.58 -11.41
C LEU A 134 0.42 -5.15 -11.21
N LEU A 135 0.18 -4.19 -10.31
CA LEU A 135 -1.16 -3.65 -10.05
C LEU A 135 -1.78 -3.09 -11.34
N ALA A 136 -1.04 -2.27 -12.09
CA ALA A 136 -1.51 -1.72 -13.36
C ALA A 136 -1.86 -2.81 -14.39
N LEU A 137 -1.08 -3.90 -14.45
CA LEU A 137 -1.36 -5.02 -15.35
C LEU A 137 -2.63 -5.79 -14.94
N LEU A 138 -2.85 -5.99 -13.63
CA LEU A 138 -4.02 -6.68 -13.11
C LEU A 138 -5.29 -5.86 -13.32
N GLU A 139 -5.27 -4.57 -12.96
CA GLU A 139 -6.40 -3.65 -13.19
C GLU A 139 -6.77 -3.60 -14.69
N THR A 140 -5.77 -3.54 -15.58
CA THR A 140 -6.01 -3.56 -17.03
C THR A 140 -6.60 -4.89 -17.52
N ALA A 141 -6.23 -6.01 -16.89
CA ALA A 141 -6.73 -7.34 -17.27
C ALA A 141 -8.19 -7.56 -16.82
N GLU A 142 -8.56 -6.97 -15.68
CA GLU A 142 -9.92 -7.01 -15.10
C GLU A 142 -10.88 -6.04 -15.80
N ASP A 143 -10.37 -4.98 -16.43
CA ASP A 143 -11.18 -4.05 -17.21
C ASP A 143 -11.79 -4.70 -18.47
N GLU A 144 -13.08 -4.99 -18.42
CA GLU A 144 -13.84 -5.59 -19.53
C GLU A 144 -13.87 -4.69 -20.78
N THR A 145 -13.72 -3.37 -20.62
CA THR A 145 -13.72 -2.41 -21.74
C THR A 145 -12.43 -2.44 -22.56
N ALA A 146 -11.33 -2.93 -21.96
CA ALA A 146 -10.07 -3.18 -22.65
C ALA A 146 -10.18 -4.27 -23.73
N GLY A 147 -11.27 -5.05 -23.74
CA GLY A 147 -11.63 -5.97 -24.83
C GLY A 147 -11.65 -5.31 -26.22
N SER A 148 -11.90 -4.00 -26.30
CA SER A 148 -11.93 -3.23 -27.55
C SER A 148 -10.55 -2.90 -28.13
N GLN A 149 -9.49 -3.01 -27.31
CA GLN A 149 -8.09 -2.79 -27.72
C GLN A 149 -7.28 -4.09 -27.81
N LYS A 150 -7.87 -5.24 -27.47
CA LYS A 150 -7.31 -6.57 -27.71
C LYS A 150 -7.34 -6.85 -29.21
N ARG A 151 -6.51 -6.16 -30.00
CA ARG A 151 -6.12 -6.67 -31.32
C ARG A 151 -5.53 -8.04 -31.05
N PRO A 152 -6.03 -9.12 -31.68
CA PRO A 152 -5.38 -10.41 -31.58
C PRO A 152 -3.94 -10.20 -32.01
N LEU A 153 -3.02 -10.23 -31.05
CA LEU A 153 -1.63 -10.45 -31.38
C LEU A 153 -1.65 -11.84 -31.99
N GLU A 154 -1.31 -11.97 -33.28
CA GLU A 154 -0.92 -13.26 -33.82
C GLU A 154 0.25 -13.72 -32.97
N ILE A 155 -0.02 -14.49 -31.93
CA ILE A 155 0.99 -15.17 -31.14
C ILE A 155 1.54 -16.22 -32.10
N LYS A 156 2.53 -15.83 -32.92
CA LYS A 156 3.43 -16.81 -33.50
C LYS A 156 3.96 -17.62 -32.32
N LYS A 157 3.81 -18.93 -32.38
CA LYS A 157 4.20 -19.91 -31.34
C LYS A 157 5.71 -19.92 -31.04
N ASP A 158 6.44 -18.94 -31.55
CA ASP A 158 7.81 -18.65 -31.23
C ASP A 158 7.78 -17.50 -30.22
N ILE A 159 7.75 -17.83 -28.92
CA ILE A 159 8.30 -16.92 -27.90
C ILE A 159 9.80 -16.90 -28.17
N ASP A 160 10.18 -16.17 -29.22
CA ASP A 160 11.55 -15.95 -29.60
C ASP A 160 12.15 -15.04 -28.52
N GLN A 161 13.23 -15.51 -27.90
CA GLN A 161 13.97 -14.82 -26.85
C GLN A 161 14.53 -13.46 -27.32
N SER A 162 14.38 -13.12 -28.60
CA SER A 162 14.83 -11.89 -29.26
C SER A 162 14.04 -10.62 -28.89
N ASN A 163 12.77 -10.72 -28.46
CA ASN A 163 11.98 -9.53 -28.09
C ASN A 163 12.34 -8.94 -26.71
N THR A 164 13.13 -9.68 -25.92
CA THR A 164 13.68 -9.22 -24.64
C THR A 164 14.55 -7.96 -24.80
N SER A 165 15.14 -7.74 -25.99
CA SER A 165 16.08 -6.62 -26.20
C SER A 165 15.43 -5.24 -26.34
N ARG A 166 14.13 -5.16 -26.73
CA ARG A 166 13.47 -3.86 -26.99
C ARG A 166 13.26 -3.01 -25.72
N PHE A 167 13.25 -3.64 -24.55
CA PHE A 167 13.07 -2.97 -23.26
C PHE A 167 14.21 -3.31 -22.28
N GLU A 168 15.42 -3.51 -22.79
CA GLU A 168 16.60 -3.64 -21.94
C GLU A 168 16.74 -2.43 -21.00
N LEU A 169 17.24 -2.68 -19.78
CA LEU A 169 17.41 -1.70 -18.71
C LEU A 169 18.13 -0.40 -19.14
N ASN A 170 18.87 -0.41 -20.25
CA ASN A 170 19.59 0.75 -20.76
C ASN A 170 18.78 1.61 -21.75
N SER A 171 17.65 1.10 -22.25
CA SER A 171 16.77 1.76 -23.23
C SER A 171 15.48 2.31 -22.61
N LEU A 172 15.24 1.98 -21.34
CA LEU A 172 14.06 2.39 -20.59
C LEU A 172 14.24 3.76 -19.95
N HIS A 173 13.15 4.54 -19.90
CA HIS A 173 13.11 5.85 -19.25
C HIS A 173 13.64 5.75 -17.80
N PRO A 174 14.39 6.75 -17.29
CA PRO A 174 14.92 6.81 -15.93
C PRO A 174 13.96 6.40 -14.80
N PHE A 175 12.67 6.66 -14.98
CA PHE A 175 11.62 6.19 -14.08
C PHE A 175 11.67 4.67 -13.82
N PHE A 176 12.04 3.88 -14.82
CA PHE A 176 12.17 2.42 -14.75
C PHE A 176 13.59 1.95 -14.39
N THR A 177 14.61 2.81 -14.50
CA THR A 177 16.02 2.38 -14.54
C THR A 177 16.93 3.07 -13.53
N GLN A 178 16.62 4.29 -13.08
CA GLN A 178 17.46 5.02 -12.14
C GLN A 178 17.08 4.70 -10.69
N PHE A 179 18.07 4.22 -9.94
CA PHE A 179 18.04 4.11 -8.49
C PHE A 179 19.03 5.11 -7.92
N LYS A 180 18.59 6.35 -7.68
CA LYS A 180 19.41 7.31 -6.94
C LYS A 180 19.00 7.28 -5.47
N TYR A 181 19.87 6.71 -4.64
CA TYR A 181 19.90 7.00 -3.21
C TYR A 181 21.25 7.66 -2.90
N LYS A 182 21.18 8.85 -2.30
CA LYS A 182 22.30 9.44 -1.57
C LYS A 182 22.38 8.80 -0.19
#